data_AF-A0A840CR94-F1
#
_entry.id   AF-A0A840CR94-F1
#
_cell.length_a   1.000
_cell.length_b   1.000
_cell.length_c   1.000
_cell.angle_alpha   90.00
_cell.angle_beta   90.00
_cell.angle_gamma   90.00
#
_symmetry.space_group_name_H-M   'P 1'
#
loop_
_entity.id
_entity.type
_entity.pdbx_description
1 polymer ?
#
loop_
_entity_poly.entity_id
_entity_poly.type
_entity_poly.pdbx_seq_one_letter_code
_entity_poly.pdbx_strand_id
1 'polypeptide(L)'
;MVNYLGTKIGACFTAGSLLLTLTLVVPVFSILPGSLLEAVAQGLVNNDPYSNVGKLTILFLIIMFATTLIIVLVRVRKTGIRIGRVWGKKIIYMSKIKIVLIMLLFYFIVHPLVFYLYWGIQLDFRSDGQLIMEAIRTFPISSLSFIFIGIMIDIVKNRGIENG
;
A
#
# COMPACT_ATOMS: atom_id res chain seq x y z
N MET A 1 1.55 20.57 19.09
CA MET A 1 0.32 20.52 18.27
C MET A 1 0.34 19.26 17.44
N VAL A 2 -0.63 18.35 17.64
CA VAL A 2 -0.67 17.07 16.91
C VAL A 2 -0.97 17.35 15.45
N ASN A 3 -0.08 16.91 14.54
CA ASN A 3 -0.25 17.13 13.11
C ASN A 3 -0.65 15.81 12.44
N TYR A 4 -1.84 15.76 11.83
CA TYR A 4 -2.39 14.58 11.15
C TYR A 4 -2.20 14.62 9.62
N LEU A 5 -1.05 15.12 9.17
CA LEU A 5 -0.77 15.29 7.73
C LEU A 5 -0.79 13.95 6.97
N GLY A 6 -0.29 12.86 7.56
CA GLY A 6 -0.30 11.54 6.93
C GLY A 6 -1.72 11.06 6.67
N THR A 7 -2.57 11.16 7.67
CA THR A 7 -4.00 10.81 7.61
C THR A 7 -4.74 11.67 6.60
N LYS A 8 -4.50 12.99 6.58
CA LYS A 8 -5.11 13.90 5.60
C LYS A 8 -4.75 13.53 4.17
N ILE A 9 -3.46 13.27 3.90
CA ILE A 9 -3.02 12.86 2.56
C ILE A 9 -3.59 11.48 2.21
N GLY A 10 -3.61 10.53 3.16
CA GLY A 10 -4.22 9.22 2.98
C GLY A 10 -5.72 9.29 2.64
N ALA A 11 -6.45 10.21 3.29
CA ALA A 11 -7.85 10.48 2.99
C ALA A 11 -8.02 11.08 1.58
N CYS A 12 -7.15 12.00 1.16
CA CYS A 12 -7.16 12.51 -0.22
C CYS A 12 -6.89 11.41 -1.26
N PHE A 13 -5.92 10.53 -1.01
CA PHE A 13 -5.64 9.37 -1.88
C PHE A 13 -6.83 8.42 -1.94
N THR A 14 -7.45 8.13 -0.79
CA THR A 14 -8.64 7.28 -0.72
C THR A 14 -9.79 7.90 -1.53
N ALA A 15 -10.10 9.18 -1.32
CA ALA A 15 -11.14 9.87 -2.07
C ALA A 15 -10.84 9.91 -3.58
N GLY A 16 -9.59 10.20 -3.94
CA GLY A 16 -9.14 10.16 -5.33
C GLY A 16 -9.34 8.78 -5.96
N SER A 17 -8.89 7.71 -5.31
CA SER A 17 -9.08 6.35 -5.81
C SER A 17 -10.55 5.95 -5.87
N LEU A 18 -11.38 6.33 -4.89
CA LEU A 18 -12.82 6.07 -4.94
C LEU A 18 -13.47 6.74 -6.16
N LEU A 19 -13.11 7.99 -6.48
CA LEU A 19 -13.56 8.65 -7.71
C LEU A 19 -13.05 7.94 -8.97
N LEU A 20 -11.79 7.48 -8.97
CA LEU A 20 -11.20 6.75 -10.09
C LEU A 20 -11.81 5.36 -10.32
N THR A 21 -12.50 4.80 -9.32
CA THR A 21 -13.27 3.55 -9.47
C THR A 21 -14.29 3.67 -10.61
N LEU A 22 -14.84 4.88 -10.84
CA LEU A 22 -15.82 5.15 -11.91
C LEU A 22 -15.23 5.02 -13.32
N THR A 23 -13.91 5.04 -13.48
CA THR A 23 -13.26 4.98 -14.80
C THR A 23 -13.14 3.57 -15.36
N LEU A 24 -13.34 2.52 -14.54
CA LEU A 24 -13.11 1.08 -14.80
C LEU A 24 -11.66 0.71 -15.18
N VAL A 25 -11.03 1.51 -16.02
CA VAL A 25 -9.65 1.40 -16.51
C VAL A 25 -8.65 1.53 -15.37
N VAL A 26 -8.79 2.53 -14.50
CA VAL A 26 -7.81 2.74 -13.42
C VAL A 26 -7.73 1.54 -12.46
N PRO A 27 -8.85 0.95 -11.98
CA PRO A 27 -8.82 -0.30 -11.24
C PRO A 27 -7.99 -1.40 -11.93
N VAL A 28 -8.20 -1.63 -13.22
CA VAL A 28 -7.47 -2.65 -13.99
C VAL A 28 -5.97 -2.35 -14.07
N PHE A 29 -5.60 -1.11 -14.39
CA PHE A 29 -4.18 -0.74 -14.47
C PHE A 29 -3.47 -0.79 -13.11
N SER A 30 -4.19 -0.58 -12.01
CA SER A 30 -3.62 -0.60 -10.67
C SER A 30 -3.11 -1.98 -10.23
N ILE A 31 -3.62 -3.07 -10.83
CA ILE A 31 -3.25 -4.44 -10.48
C ILE A 31 -2.15 -5.03 -11.39
N LEU A 32 -1.82 -4.36 -12.51
CA LEU A 32 -0.79 -4.81 -13.47
C LEU A 32 0.60 -5.02 -12.86
N PRO A 33 1.08 -4.23 -11.88
CA PRO A 33 2.33 -4.58 -11.20
C PRO A 33 2.30 -5.96 -10.55
N GLY A 34 1.13 -6.43 -10.12
CA GLY A 34 0.94 -7.78 -9.59
C GLY A 34 1.13 -8.87 -10.63
N SER A 35 0.68 -8.67 -11.88
CA SER A 35 0.88 -9.66 -12.95
C SER A 35 2.35 -9.82 -13.34
N LEU A 36 3.17 -8.77 -13.19
CA LEU A 36 4.63 -8.90 -13.34
C LEU A 36 5.23 -9.80 -12.25
N LEU A 37 4.77 -9.66 -11.00
CA LEU A 37 5.20 -10.55 -9.91
C LEU A 37 4.67 -11.99 -10.07
N GLU A 38 3.49 -12.15 -10.67
CA GLU A 38 2.93 -13.44 -11.05
C GLU A 38 3.82 -14.14 -12.08
N ALA A 39 4.26 -13.44 -13.13
CA ALA A 39 5.18 -13.99 -14.11
C ALA A 39 6.51 -14.46 -13.46
N VAL A 40 7.01 -13.72 -12.46
CA VAL A 40 8.16 -14.16 -11.66
C VAL A 40 7.82 -15.41 -10.85
N ALA A 41 6.66 -15.46 -10.19
CA ALA A 41 6.21 -16.61 -9.41
C ALA A 41 6.05 -17.88 -10.27
N GLN A 42 5.51 -17.76 -11.49
CA GLN A 42 5.38 -18.87 -12.45
C GLN A 42 6.72 -19.51 -12.80
N GLY A 43 7.82 -18.74 -12.77
CA GLY A 43 9.17 -19.24 -13.00
C GLY A 43 9.81 -19.91 -11.78
N LEU A 44 9.21 -19.82 -10.59
CA LEU A 44 9.79 -20.25 -9.32
C LEU A 44 9.06 -21.44 -8.66
N VAL A 45 7.86 -21.77 -9.14
CA VAL A 45 7.04 -22.85 -8.57
C VAL A 45 6.48 -23.76 -9.65
N ASN A 46 6.10 -24.98 -9.28
CA ASN A 46 5.32 -25.84 -10.18
C ASN A 46 3.91 -25.26 -10.35
N ASN A 47 3.52 -25.03 -11.60
CA ASN A 47 2.26 -24.40 -11.99
C ASN A 47 1.07 -25.38 -11.96
N ASP A 48 1.28 -26.64 -11.56
CA ASP A 48 0.24 -27.63 -11.36
C ASP A 48 0.06 -27.98 -9.87
N PRO A 49 -1.02 -27.50 -9.19
CA PRO A 49 -2.08 -26.63 -9.69
C PRO A 49 -1.67 -25.15 -9.74
N TYR A 50 -2.31 -24.36 -10.62
CA TYR A 50 -1.99 -22.94 -10.83
C TYR A 50 -2.11 -22.08 -9.56
N SER A 51 -2.91 -22.54 -8.58
CA SER A 51 -3.01 -21.92 -7.25
C SER A 51 -1.66 -21.71 -6.56
N ASN A 52 -0.64 -22.52 -6.87
CA ASN A 52 0.71 -22.36 -6.33
C ASN A 52 1.33 -21.02 -6.75
N VAL A 53 1.12 -20.61 -8.00
CA VAL A 53 1.58 -19.33 -8.54
C VAL A 53 0.93 -18.20 -7.77
N GLY A 54 -0.41 -18.20 -7.69
CA GLY A 54 -1.17 -17.16 -6.97
C GLY A 54 -0.77 -17.05 -5.50
N LYS A 55 -0.58 -18.18 -4.80
CA LYS A 55 -0.09 -18.22 -3.41
C LYS A 55 1.29 -17.58 -3.27
N LEU A 56 2.22 -17.89 -4.18
CA LEU A 56 3.57 -17.31 -4.17
C LEU A 56 3.55 -15.80 -4.51
N THR A 57 2.69 -15.38 -5.44
CA THR A 57 2.50 -13.94 -5.75
C THR A 57 1.96 -13.17 -4.54
N ILE A 58 0.97 -13.73 -3.83
CA ILE A 58 0.47 -13.17 -2.56
C ILE A 58 1.62 -13.05 -1.55
N LEU A 59 2.43 -14.09 -1.40
CA LEU A 59 3.57 -14.07 -0.47
C LEU A 59 4.56 -12.95 -0.81
N PHE A 60 4.92 -12.77 -2.09
CA PHE A 60 5.78 -11.67 -2.52
C PHE A 60 5.17 -10.30 -2.24
N LEU A 61 3.88 -10.11 -2.53
CA LEU A 61 3.18 -8.85 -2.27
C LEU A 61 3.10 -8.55 -0.76
N ILE A 62 2.88 -9.56 0.10
CA ILE A 62 2.92 -9.40 1.56
C ILE A 62 4.31 -8.98 2.02
N ILE A 63 5.37 -9.64 1.54
CA ILE A 63 6.76 -9.30 1.89
C ILE A 63 7.07 -7.88 1.43
N MET A 64 6.72 -7.50 0.21
CA MET A 64 6.92 -6.15 -0.31
C MET A 64 6.16 -5.10 0.50
N PHE A 65 4.90 -5.36 0.84
CA PHE A 65 4.09 -4.48 1.68
C PHE A 65 4.71 -4.31 3.07
N ALA A 66 5.00 -5.42 3.76
CA ALA A 66 5.53 -5.40 5.12
C ALA A 66 6.90 -4.73 5.19
N THR A 67 7.83 -5.09 4.28
CA THR A 67 9.17 -4.49 4.24
C THR A 67 9.10 -2.99 3.93
N THR A 68 8.31 -2.58 2.94
CA THR A 68 8.11 -1.16 2.61
C THR A 68 7.53 -0.39 3.79
N LEU A 69 6.51 -0.93 4.46
CA LEU A 69 5.89 -0.32 5.63
C LEU A 69 6.87 -0.19 6.79
N ILE A 70 7.60 -1.24 7.12
CA ILE A 70 8.61 -1.21 8.18
C ILE A 70 9.68 -0.17 7.86
N ILE A 71 10.22 -0.15 6.63
CA ILE A 71 11.24 0.84 6.22
C ILE A 71 10.70 2.27 6.36
N VAL A 72 9.48 2.53 5.88
CA VAL A 72 8.83 3.85 5.97
C VAL A 72 8.67 4.25 7.43
N LEU A 73 8.08 3.40 8.29
CA LEU A 73 7.83 3.73 9.68
C LEU A 73 9.13 3.94 10.46
N VAL A 74 10.17 3.12 10.24
CA VAL A 74 11.49 3.30 10.86
C VAL A 74 12.13 4.62 10.40
N ARG A 75 12.05 4.96 9.12
CA ARG A 75 12.59 6.23 8.59
C ARG A 75 11.85 7.43 9.16
N VAL A 76 10.52 7.39 9.20
CA VAL A 76 9.67 8.43 9.81
C VAL A 76 10.03 8.63 11.28
N ARG A 77 10.18 7.54 12.05
CA ARG A 77 10.58 7.59 13.46
C ARG A 77 11.95 8.23 13.64
N LYS A 78 12.96 7.80 12.87
CA LYS A 78 14.32 8.33 12.96
C LYS A 78 14.39 9.81 12.61
N THR A 79 13.61 10.26 11.62
CA THR A 79 13.51 11.69 11.28
C THR A 79 12.85 12.48 12.41
N GLY A 80 11.76 11.97 13.01
CA GLY A 80 11.10 12.61 14.15
C GLY A 80 12.02 12.79 15.37
N ILE A 81 12.73 11.72 15.76
CA ILE A 81 13.63 11.73 16.94
C ILE A 81 14.80 12.71 16.75
N ARG A 82 15.42 12.77 15.55
CA ARG A 82 16.52 13.71 15.28
C ARG A 82 16.07 15.17 15.37
N ILE A 83 14.82 15.46 15.04
CA ILE A 83 14.28 16.83 15.13
C ILE A 83 14.02 17.20 16.60
N GLY A 84 13.49 16.27 17.41
CA GLY A 84 13.22 16.49 18.84
C GLY A 84 14.48 16.84 19.65
N ARG A 85 15.58 16.10 19.44
CA ARG A 85 16.83 16.30 20.20
C ARG A 85 17.61 17.55 19.84
N VAL A 86 17.52 17.99 18.59
CA VAL A 86 18.51 18.92 18.05
C VAL A 86 18.15 20.34 18.44
N TRP A 87 16.93 20.82 18.22
CA TRP A 87 16.63 22.26 18.37
C TRP A 87 15.27 22.50 19.01
N GLY A 88 15.26 23.16 20.18
CA GLY A 88 14.05 23.67 20.84
C GLY A 88 13.24 24.71 20.04
N LYS A 89 13.64 25.04 18.80
CA LYS A 89 12.86 25.83 17.85
C LYS A 89 13.11 25.37 16.41
N LYS A 90 12.00 25.20 15.67
CA LYS A 90 11.84 24.91 14.23
C LYS A 90 11.71 23.42 13.85
N ILE A 91 10.48 22.93 13.95
CA ILE A 91 10.01 21.64 13.46
C ILE A 91 10.19 21.59 11.93
N ILE A 92 11.17 20.82 11.44
CA ILE A 92 11.26 20.52 10.01
C ILE A 92 10.22 19.45 9.71
N TYR A 93 9.05 19.88 9.26
CA TYR A 93 7.96 19.00 8.88
C TYR A 93 8.43 18.01 7.79
N MET A 94 8.04 16.74 7.94
CA MET A 94 8.14 15.79 6.83
C MET A 94 7.42 16.41 5.62
N SER A 95 8.17 16.64 4.53
CA SER A 95 7.63 17.31 3.36
C SER A 95 6.39 16.57 2.86
N LYS A 96 5.34 17.31 2.53
CA LYS A 96 4.10 16.78 1.92
C LYS A 96 4.42 15.85 0.76
N ILE A 97 5.40 16.24 -0.06
CA ILE A 97 5.87 15.47 -1.23
C ILE A 97 6.34 14.08 -0.82
N LYS A 98 7.05 13.92 0.31
CA LYS A 98 7.52 12.61 0.77
C LYS A 98 6.36 11.69 1.13
N ILE A 99 5.31 12.22 1.79
CA ILE A 99 4.13 11.43 2.15
C ILE A 99 3.35 11.05 0.88
N VAL A 100 3.22 11.97 -0.08
CA VAL A 100 2.60 11.68 -1.39
C VAL A 100 3.35 10.56 -2.12
N LEU A 101 4.68 10.60 -2.16
CA LEU A 101 5.49 9.54 -2.78
C LEU A 101 5.32 8.19 -2.06
N ILE A 102 5.23 8.20 -0.72
CA ILE A 102 4.95 6.99 0.05
C ILE A 102 3.57 6.42 -0.30
N MET A 103 2.55 7.27 -0.38
CA MET A 103 1.19 6.84 -0.75
C MET A 103 1.15 6.29 -2.18
N LEU A 104 1.85 6.92 -3.12
CA LEU A 104 1.98 6.44 -4.50
C LEU A 104 2.70 5.09 -4.57
N LEU A 105 3.73 4.88 -3.76
CA LEU A 105 4.40 3.58 -3.66
C LEU A 105 3.44 2.50 -3.14
N PHE A 106 2.70 2.79 -2.08
CA PHE A 106 1.70 1.86 -1.55
C PHE A 106 0.54 1.61 -2.51
N TYR A 107 0.21 2.56 -3.37
CA TYR A 107 -0.83 2.40 -4.38
C TYR A 107 -0.55 1.20 -5.28
N PHE A 108 0.68 1.06 -5.76
CA PHE A 108 1.08 -0.05 -6.62
C PHE A 108 1.33 -1.37 -5.87
N ILE A 109 1.23 -1.40 -4.54
CA ILE A 109 1.40 -2.61 -3.74
C ILE A 109 0.06 -3.10 -3.21
N VAL A 110 -0.74 -2.20 -2.64
CA VAL A 110 -1.98 -2.57 -1.93
C VAL A 110 -3.07 -2.99 -2.90
N HIS A 111 -3.24 -2.32 -4.04
CA HIS A 111 -4.26 -2.70 -5.02
C HIS A 111 -4.03 -4.12 -5.57
N PRO A 112 -2.83 -4.48 -6.07
CA PRO A 112 -2.57 -5.87 -6.42
C PRO A 112 -2.71 -6.83 -5.24
N LEU A 113 -2.19 -6.50 -4.06
CA LEU A 113 -2.26 -7.40 -2.90
C LEU A 113 -3.71 -7.78 -2.55
N VAL A 114 -4.61 -6.80 -2.45
CA VAL A 114 -6.02 -7.06 -2.12
C VAL A 114 -6.72 -7.81 -3.25
N PHE A 115 -6.40 -7.51 -4.51
CA PHE A 115 -6.92 -8.25 -5.66
C PHE A 115 -6.53 -9.74 -5.61
N TYR A 116 -5.26 -10.04 -5.39
CA TYR A 116 -4.79 -11.44 -5.31
C TYR A 116 -5.33 -12.17 -4.07
N LEU A 117 -5.45 -11.47 -2.93
CA LEU A 117 -6.12 -12.04 -1.75
C LEU A 117 -7.59 -12.37 -2.05
N TYR A 118 -8.31 -11.48 -2.72
CA TYR A 118 -9.68 -11.72 -3.13
C TYR A 118 -9.77 -12.92 -4.09
N TRP A 119 -8.88 -12.99 -5.08
CA TRP A 119 -8.80 -14.11 -6.01
C TRP A 119 -8.58 -15.45 -5.29
N GLY A 120 -7.68 -15.50 -4.32
CA GLY A 120 -7.44 -16.71 -3.52
C GLY A 120 -8.58 -17.09 -2.59
N ILE A 121 -9.22 -16.12 -1.92
CA ILE A 121 -10.25 -16.38 -0.90
C ILE A 121 -11.63 -16.64 -1.52
N GLN A 122 -12.02 -15.85 -2.52
CA GLN A 122 -13.39 -15.86 -3.05
C GLN A 122 -13.53 -16.73 -4.30
N LEU A 123 -12.46 -16.87 -5.07
CA LEU A 123 -12.49 -17.55 -6.37
C LEU A 123 -11.62 -18.81 -6.41
N ASP A 124 -10.94 -19.15 -5.32
CA ASP A 124 -10.06 -20.33 -5.20
C ASP A 124 -9.07 -20.46 -6.38
N PHE A 125 -8.46 -19.32 -6.75
CA PHE A 125 -7.53 -19.21 -7.88
C PHE A 125 -8.08 -19.68 -9.25
N ARG A 126 -9.40 -19.72 -9.42
CA ARG A 126 -10.02 -20.00 -10.73
C ARG A 126 -9.66 -18.90 -11.71
N SER A 127 -9.21 -19.28 -12.89
CA SER A 127 -8.87 -18.37 -13.97
C SER A 127 -9.97 -18.39 -15.02
N ASP A 128 -10.70 -17.28 -15.13
CA ASP A 128 -11.53 -16.99 -16.29
C ASP A 128 -11.10 -15.66 -16.91
N GLY A 129 -11.52 -15.40 -18.16
CA GLY A 129 -11.16 -14.17 -18.86
C GLY A 129 -11.71 -12.88 -18.22
N GLN A 130 -12.57 -12.99 -17.21
CA GLN A 130 -13.17 -11.86 -16.50
C GLN A 130 -12.49 -11.59 -15.15
N LEU A 131 -11.54 -12.42 -14.73
CA LEU A 131 -10.82 -12.26 -13.47
C LEU A 131 -10.26 -10.83 -13.29
N ILE A 132 -9.73 -10.23 -14.35
CA ILE A 132 -9.18 -8.87 -14.28
C ILE A 132 -10.23 -7.79 -13.97
N MET A 133 -11.51 -8.05 -14.27
CA MET A 133 -12.63 -7.16 -13.95
C MET A 133 -12.96 -7.16 -12.45
N GLU A 134 -12.58 -8.19 -11.71
CA GLU A 134 -12.71 -8.21 -10.24
C GLU A 134 -11.81 -7.16 -9.56
N ALA A 135 -10.86 -6.57 -10.30
CA ALA A 135 -10.16 -5.36 -9.88
C ALA A 135 -11.14 -4.23 -9.55
N ILE A 136 -12.24 -4.09 -10.30
CA ILE A 136 -13.25 -3.04 -10.06
C ILE A 136 -13.90 -3.21 -8.68
N ARG A 137 -14.11 -4.45 -8.23
CA ARG A 137 -14.70 -4.73 -6.92
C ARG A 137 -13.71 -4.52 -5.77
N THR A 138 -12.46 -4.89 -5.98
CA THR A 138 -11.42 -4.87 -4.94
C THR A 138 -10.75 -3.50 -4.80
N PHE A 139 -10.74 -2.67 -5.85
CA PHE A 139 -10.15 -1.34 -5.86
C PHE A 139 -10.74 -0.36 -4.82
N PRO A 140 -12.06 -0.18 -4.67
CA PRO A 140 -12.60 0.71 -3.65
C PRO A 140 -12.28 0.24 -2.23
N ILE A 141 -12.30 -1.08 -1.98
CA ILE A 141 -11.99 -1.67 -0.67
C ILE A 141 -10.52 -1.43 -0.31
N SER A 142 -9.61 -1.74 -1.23
CA SER A 142 -8.17 -1.54 -1.05
C SER A 142 -7.78 -0.07 -0.92
N SER A 143 -8.54 0.85 -1.53
CA SER A 143 -8.32 2.30 -1.39
C SER A 143 -8.42 2.78 0.07
N LEU A 144 -9.23 2.15 0.91
CA LEU A 144 -9.35 2.51 2.33
C LEU A 144 -8.05 2.33 3.12
N SER A 145 -7.13 1.50 2.61
CA SER A 145 -5.82 1.27 3.21
C SER A 145 -4.98 2.54 3.33
N PHE A 146 -5.15 3.54 2.46
CA PHE A 146 -4.34 4.77 2.50
C PHE A 146 -4.62 5.61 3.75
N ILE A 147 -5.87 5.60 4.24
CA ILE A 147 -6.20 6.20 5.55
C ILE A 147 -5.45 5.46 6.65
N PHE A 148 -5.49 4.13 6.66
CA PHE A 148 -4.82 3.32 7.68
C PHE A 148 -3.30 3.56 7.69
N ILE A 149 -2.66 3.52 6.52
CA ILE A 149 -1.23 3.84 6.36
C ILE A 149 -0.94 5.27 6.85
N GLY A 150 -1.80 6.23 6.53
CA GLY A 150 -1.69 7.62 6.98
C GLY A 150 -1.74 7.75 8.50
N ILE A 151 -2.66 7.03 9.15
CA ILE A 151 -2.79 6.95 10.61
C ILE A 151 -1.51 6.37 11.22
N MET A 152 -0.99 5.27 10.68
CA MET A 152 0.26 4.66 11.18
C MET A 152 1.45 5.62 11.10
N ILE A 153 1.59 6.34 9.98
CA ILE A 153 2.64 7.36 9.79
C ILE A 153 2.51 8.46 10.85
N ASP A 154 1.30 8.97 11.09
CA ASP A 154 1.09 10.02 12.08
C ASP A 154 1.35 9.54 13.51
N ILE A 155 0.90 8.33 13.88
CA ILE A 155 1.17 7.74 15.20
C ILE A 155 2.67 7.64 15.45
N VAL A 156 3.43 7.06 14.50
CA VAL A 156 4.88 6.87 14.65
C VAL A 156 5.62 8.20 14.68
N LYS A 157 5.20 9.16 13.86
CA LYS A 157 5.76 10.52 13.85
C LYS A 157 5.54 11.22 15.19
N ASN A 158 4.31 11.22 15.72
CA ASN A 158 3.96 11.93 16.95
C ASN A 158 4.63 11.30 18.18
N ARG A 159 4.67 9.97 18.28
CA ARG A 159 5.43 9.26 19.34
C ARG A 159 6.93 9.54 19.27
N GLY A 160 7.48 9.71 18.08
CA GLY A 160 8.89 10.05 17.90
C GLY A 160 9.25 11.46 18.40
N ILE A 161 8.28 12.36 18.45
CA ILE A 161 8.43 13.73 18.98
C ILE A 161 8.28 13.75 20.51
N GLU A 162 7.36 12.97 21.07
CA GLU A 162 7.13 12.91 22.53
C GLU A 162 8.28 12.26 23.31
N ASN A 163 8.97 11.28 22.71
CA ASN A 163 10.04 10.52 23.37
C ASN A 163 11.47 11.03 23.05
N GLY A 164 11.61 12.12 22.30
CA GLY A 164 12.89 12.61 21.77
C GLY A 164 13.23 13.98 22.29
#